data_AF-A0AAD8HQ70-F1
#
_entry.id   AF-A0AAD8HQ70-F1
#
_cell.length_a   1.000
_cell.length_b   1.000
_cell.length_c   1.000
_cell.angle_alpha   90.00
_cell.angle_beta   90.00
_cell.angle_gamma   90.00
#
_symmetry.space_group_name_H-M   'P 1'
#
loop_
_entity.id
_entity.type
_entity.pdbx_description
1 polymer ?
#
loop_
_entity_poly.entity_id
_entity_poly.type
_entity_poly.pdbx_seq_one_letter_code
_entity_poly.pdbx_strand_id
1 'polypeptide(L)'
;MSKYFGKHDNDVEVIERKIGNRLDFSEDVKVLAPANQIVDVDVDDDENPGLCATMIREIYSHLKASEAKKRSSTDYMAKVQKEIDIRMRAILIDWLVEVVDVHVLDPKILYLNVNYIDRYLSGNPMNTERLQLLGITCMMIAYKHEVVYPLPLE
;
A
#
# COMPACT_ATOMS: atom_id res chain seq x y z
N MET A 1 9.14 -3.14 18.84
CA MET A 1 8.64 -1.87 19.41
C MET A 1 9.76 -0.88 19.76
N SER A 2 10.89 -1.29 20.33
CA SER A 2 11.87 -0.36 20.94
C SER A 2 12.79 0.42 19.99
N LYS A 3 12.86 0.15 18.68
CA LYS A 3 13.89 0.78 17.82
C LYS A 3 13.57 2.20 17.34
N TYR A 4 12.30 2.62 17.37
CA TYR A 4 11.89 3.87 16.70
C TYR A 4 10.93 4.75 17.53
N PHE A 5 10.48 4.30 18.69
CA PHE A 5 9.42 4.97 19.46
C PHE A 5 9.84 5.38 20.87
N GLY A 6 11.14 5.29 21.21
CA GLY A 6 11.65 5.48 22.58
C GLY A 6 12.77 6.50 22.77
N LYS A 7 13.38 7.05 21.72
CA LYS A 7 14.40 8.12 21.84
C LYS A 7 14.09 9.24 20.85
N HIS A 8 13.47 10.30 21.38
CA HIS A 8 13.34 11.57 20.68
C HIS A 8 14.74 12.03 20.20
N ASP A 9 14.81 12.46 18.94
CA ASP A 9 15.95 12.96 18.16
C ASP A 9 16.93 11.96 17.51
N ASN A 10 17.52 11.00 18.23
CA ASN A 10 18.57 10.16 17.63
C ASN A 10 18.07 9.06 16.67
N ASP A 11 16.84 8.56 16.84
CA ASP A 11 16.31 7.49 16.00
C ASP A 11 15.86 8.02 14.63
N VAL A 12 15.46 9.29 14.55
CA VAL A 12 15.04 9.95 13.31
C VAL A 12 16.23 10.13 12.37
N GLU A 13 17.39 10.60 12.86
CA GLU A 13 18.60 10.70 12.03
C GLU A 13 19.09 9.35 11.52
N VAL A 14 18.96 8.28 12.31
CA VAL A 14 19.35 6.92 11.90
C VAL A 14 18.40 6.40 10.82
N ILE A 15 17.10 6.68 10.94
CA ILE A 15 16.11 6.40 9.90
C ILE A 15 16.43 7.23 8.64
N GLU A 16 16.68 8.53 8.74
CA GLU A 16 17.05 9.39 7.60
C GLU A 16 18.33 8.89 6.90
N ARG A 17 19.31 8.40 7.66
CA ARG A 17 20.54 7.81 7.09
C ARG A 17 20.26 6.46 6.42
N LYS A 18 19.35 5.65 6.95
CA LYS A 18 18.92 4.37 6.34
C LYS A 18 18.02 4.57 5.12
N ILE A 19 17.07 5.49 5.18
CA ILE A 19 16.16 5.87 4.10
C ILE A 19 16.94 6.57 2.99
N GLY A 20 17.80 7.54 3.33
CA GLY A 20 18.65 8.24 2.37
C GLY A 20 19.63 7.32 1.63
N ASN A 21 20.07 6.23 2.26
CA ASN A 21 20.91 5.22 1.62
C ASN A 21 20.11 4.12 0.89
N ARG A 22 18.78 4.00 1.11
CA ARG A 22 17.92 2.95 0.54
C ARG A 22 16.94 3.48 -0.52
N LEU A 23 16.78 4.80 -0.65
CA LEU A 23 15.89 5.44 -1.61
C LEU A 23 16.66 6.32 -2.61
N ASP A 24 17.44 5.71 -3.51
CA ASP A 24 17.64 6.32 -4.83
C ASP A 24 16.61 5.72 -5.80
N PHE A 25 15.39 6.29 -5.78
CA PHE A 25 14.34 5.95 -6.74
C PHE A 25 14.42 6.83 -8.00
N SER A 26 15.47 7.66 -8.14
CA SER A 26 15.54 8.60 -9.26
C SER A 26 15.72 7.90 -10.61
N GLU A 27 16.30 6.69 -10.63
CA GLU A 27 16.48 5.90 -11.84
C GLU A 27 15.22 5.12 -12.27
N ASP A 28 14.33 4.77 -11.34
CA ASP A 28 13.13 3.95 -11.63
C ASP A 28 11.90 4.77 -12.05
N VAL A 29 11.92 6.10 -11.87
CA VAL A 29 10.91 7.01 -12.44
C VAL A 29 11.25 7.33 -13.90
N LYS A 30 11.48 6.29 -14.71
CA LYS A 30 11.49 6.43 -16.17
C LYS A 30 10.06 6.57 -16.66
N VAL A 31 9.67 7.84 -16.85
CA VAL A 31 8.62 8.36 -17.74
C VAL A 31 7.52 7.34 -18.05
N LEU A 32 6.49 7.31 -17.20
CA LEU A 32 5.22 6.67 -17.53
C LEU A 32 4.65 7.36 -18.79
N ALA A 33 4.41 6.55 -19.83
CA ALA A 33 3.76 6.97 -21.07
C ALA A 33 2.46 7.76 -20.80
N PRO A 34 2.05 8.67 -21.70
CA PRO A 34 0.84 9.46 -21.53
C PRO A 34 -0.36 8.55 -21.21
N ALA A 35 -1.11 8.93 -20.17
CA ALA A 35 -2.13 8.12 -19.48
C ALA A 35 -3.35 7.66 -20.32
N ASN A 36 -3.35 7.85 -21.64
CA ASN A 36 -4.54 7.77 -22.46
C ASN A 36 -4.53 6.71 -23.58
N GLN A 37 -3.53 5.83 -23.62
CA GLN A 37 -3.53 4.71 -24.57
C GLN A 37 -3.06 3.43 -23.88
N ILE A 38 -3.99 2.79 -23.16
CA ILE A 38 -3.80 1.42 -22.69
C ILE A 38 -4.05 0.53 -23.91
N VAL A 39 -2.98 -0.12 -24.40
CA VAL A 39 -3.06 -1.07 -25.51
C VAL A 39 -3.56 -2.41 -24.94
N ASP A 40 -4.58 -2.99 -25.56
CA ASP A 40 -5.02 -4.37 -25.25
C ASP A 40 -3.96 -5.34 -25.78
N VAL A 41 -3.20 -5.94 -24.86
CA VAL A 41 -2.09 -6.85 -25.20
C VAL A 41 -2.62 -8.22 -25.63
N ASP A 42 -3.85 -8.57 -25.22
CA ASP A 42 -4.45 -9.89 -25.42
C ASP A 42 -5.42 -9.91 -26.62
N VAL A 43 -5.35 -8.90 -27.49
CA VAL A 43 -6.34 -8.69 -28.57
C VAL A 43 -6.43 -9.87 -29.55
N ASP A 44 -5.32 -10.58 -29.76
CA ASP A 44 -5.20 -11.69 -30.70
C ASP A 44 -5.37 -13.07 -30.01
N ASP A 45 -5.56 -13.11 -28.69
CA ASP A 45 -5.59 -14.35 -27.90
C ASP A 45 -7.00 -14.95 -27.72
N ASP A 46 -8.02 -14.32 -28.32
CA ASP A 46 -9.43 -14.75 -28.25
C ASP A 46 -9.65 -16.18 -28.80
N GLU A 47 -8.75 -16.69 -29.65
CA GLU A 47 -8.84 -18.05 -30.22
C GLU A 47 -8.27 -19.16 -29.30
N ASN A 48 -7.59 -18.81 -28.19
CA ASN A 48 -7.02 -19.80 -27.27
C ASN A 48 -7.79 -19.83 -25.92
N PRO A 49 -8.67 -20.81 -25.70
CA PRO A 49 -9.44 -20.93 -24.45
C PRO A 49 -8.57 -21.06 -23.19
N GLY A 50 -7.32 -21.50 -23.32
CA GLY A 50 -6.37 -21.60 -22.20
C GLY A 50 -5.83 -20.26 -21.72
N LEU A 51 -5.97 -19.20 -22.50
CA LEU A 51 -5.53 -17.84 -22.16
C LEU A 51 -6.63 -16.99 -21.51
N CYS A 52 -7.90 -17.45 -21.58
CA CYS A 52 -9.05 -16.76 -20.98
C CYS A 52 -9.18 -15.27 -21.39
N ALA A 53 -8.70 -14.89 -22.58
CA ALA A 53 -8.66 -13.50 -23.06
C ALA A 53 -10.04 -12.79 -23.00
N THR A 54 -11.11 -13.57 -23.24
CA THR A 54 -12.50 -13.09 -23.16
C THR A 54 -12.89 -12.56 -21.77
N MET A 55 -12.34 -13.13 -20.69
CA MET A 55 -12.60 -12.69 -19.32
C MET A 55 -11.67 -11.55 -18.89
N ILE A 56 -10.44 -11.50 -19.41
CA ILE A 56 -9.43 -10.52 -19.00
C ILE A 56 -9.93 -9.09 -19.20
N ARG A 57 -10.62 -8.81 -20.31
CA ARG A 57 -11.20 -7.50 -20.61
C ARG A 57 -12.18 -7.04 -19.52
N GLU A 58 -13.07 -7.91 -19.08
CA GLU A 58 -14.05 -7.60 -18.03
C GLU A 58 -13.38 -7.44 -16.65
N ILE A 59 -12.44 -8.33 -16.32
CA ILE A 59 -11.66 -8.26 -15.07
C ILE A 59 -10.90 -6.94 -15.02
N TYR A 60 -10.22 -6.57 -16.09
CA TYR A 60 -9.48 -5.31 -16.19
C TYR A 60 -10.40 -4.10 -15.99
N SER A 61 -11.52 -4.05 -16.72
CA SER A 61 -12.52 -2.99 -16.58
C SER A 61 -13.03 -2.87 -15.14
N HIS A 62 -13.35 -4.01 -14.51
CA HIS A 62 -13.79 -4.05 -13.11
C HIS A 62 -12.72 -3.55 -12.14
N LEU A 63 -11.46 -3.99 -12.31
CA LEU A 63 -10.34 -3.57 -11.48
C LEU A 63 -10.07 -2.07 -11.64
N LYS A 64 -10.13 -1.55 -12.86
CA LYS A 64 -9.93 -0.12 -13.13
C LYS A 64 -11.02 0.74 -12.49
N ALA A 65 -12.28 0.32 -12.60
CA ALA A 65 -13.39 0.99 -11.94
C ALA A 65 -13.27 0.91 -10.40
N SER A 66 -12.82 -0.22 -9.87
CA SER A 66 -12.59 -0.42 -8.43
C SER A 66 -11.44 0.43 -7.90
N GLU A 67 -10.37 0.60 -8.68
CA GLU A 67 -9.22 1.46 -8.35
C GLU A 67 -9.69 2.90 -8.07
N ALA A 68 -10.53 3.46 -8.95
CA ALA A 68 -11.06 4.81 -8.78
C ALA A 68 -11.88 4.97 -7.49
N LYS A 69 -12.64 3.94 -7.08
CA LYS A 69 -13.46 3.96 -5.86
C LYS A 69 -12.66 3.77 -4.57
N LYS A 70 -11.53 3.07 -4.66
CA LYS A 70 -10.68 2.70 -3.50
C LYS A 70 -9.42 3.57 -3.38
N ARG A 71 -9.30 4.64 -4.17
CA ARG A 71 -8.18 5.57 -4.11
C ARG A 71 -8.36 6.55 -2.95
N SER A 72 -7.30 6.77 -2.17
CA SER A 72 -7.24 7.85 -1.18
C SER A 72 -7.19 9.22 -1.87
N SER A 73 -7.51 10.31 -1.15
CA SER A 73 -7.21 11.64 -1.68
C SER A 73 -5.70 11.78 -1.89
N THR A 74 -5.24 12.63 -2.80
CA THR A 74 -3.80 12.89 -2.96
C THR A 74 -3.29 14.00 -2.03
N ASP A 75 -4.20 14.80 -1.48
CA ASP A 75 -3.91 16.01 -0.71
C ASP A 75 -4.42 15.96 0.74
N TYR A 76 -4.85 14.78 1.22
CA TYR A 76 -5.41 14.64 2.58
C TYR A 76 -4.43 15.01 3.68
N MET A 77 -3.13 14.83 3.45
CA MET A 77 -2.11 15.20 4.42
C MET A 77 -2.12 16.71 4.68
N ALA A 78 -2.41 17.53 3.65
CA ALA A 78 -2.49 18.97 3.78
C ALA A 78 -3.90 19.46 4.19
N LYS A 79 -4.95 18.78 3.72
CA LYS A 79 -6.34 19.24 3.92
C LYS A 79 -7.02 18.72 5.18
N VAL A 80 -6.69 17.50 5.60
CA VAL A 80 -7.41 16.77 6.66
C VAL A 80 -6.55 16.60 7.90
N GLN A 81 -5.29 16.26 7.72
CA GLN A 81 -4.37 16.00 8.83
C GLN A 81 -3.81 17.32 9.39
N LYS A 82 -3.84 17.45 10.72
CA LYS A 82 -3.29 18.61 11.44
C LYS A 82 -2.00 18.26 12.19
N GLU A 83 -1.93 17.04 12.73
CA GLU A 83 -0.82 16.60 13.57
C GLU A 83 0.06 15.55 12.88
N ILE A 84 -0.42 14.92 11.81
CA ILE A 84 0.31 13.88 11.07
C ILE A 84 0.93 14.49 9.82
N ASP A 85 2.24 14.29 9.67
CA ASP A 85 3.01 14.66 8.49
C ASP A 85 3.31 13.43 7.61
N ILE A 86 3.63 13.66 6.33
CA ILE A 86 4.03 12.64 5.36
C ILE A 86 5.24 11.83 5.84
N ARG A 87 6.13 12.46 6.60
CA ARG A 87 7.28 11.80 7.25
C ARG A 87 6.84 10.76 8.28
N MET A 88 5.83 11.07 9.09
CA MET A 88 5.31 10.13 10.09
C MET A 88 4.65 8.92 9.44
N ARG A 89 3.94 9.15 8.31
CA ARG A 89 3.43 8.05 7.46
C ARG A 89 4.57 7.18 6.93
N ALA A 90 5.65 7.77 6.43
CA ALA A 90 6.79 7.01 5.90
C ALA A 90 7.44 6.14 6.99
N ILE A 91 7.66 6.69 8.19
CA ILE A 91 8.21 5.95 9.35
C ILE A 91 7.28 4.79 9.74
N LEU A 92 5.96 5.03 9.79
CA LEU A 92 5.00 3.97 10.06
C LEU A 92 5.09 2.84 9.03
N ILE A 93 5.11 3.17 7.74
CA ILE A 93 5.13 2.18 6.66
C ILE A 93 6.44 1.39 6.66
N ASP A 94 7.59 2.04 6.85
CA ASP A 94 8.88 1.36 6.96
C ASP A 94 8.87 0.33 8.10
N TRP A 95 8.33 0.72 9.27
CA TRP A 95 8.16 -0.22 10.37
C TRP A 95 7.20 -1.37 10.02
N LEU A 96 6.11 -1.11 9.31
CA LEU A 96 5.17 -2.17 8.89
C LEU A 96 5.78 -3.12 7.85
N VAL A 97 6.72 -2.67 7.01
CA VAL A 97 7.52 -3.54 6.13
C VAL A 97 8.32 -4.54 6.96
N GLU A 98 9.04 -4.06 7.99
CA GLU A 98 9.79 -4.94 8.89
C GLU A 98 8.86 -5.98 9.55
N VAL A 99 7.62 -5.60 9.91
CA VAL A 99 6.65 -6.52 10.50
C VAL A 99 6.23 -7.62 9.51
N VAL A 100 5.93 -7.26 8.25
CA VAL A 100 5.56 -8.23 7.20
C VAL A 100 6.70 -9.20 6.94
N ASP A 101 7.93 -8.71 6.84
CA ASP A 101 9.12 -9.54 6.60
C ASP A 101 9.38 -10.52 7.75
N VAL A 102 9.31 -10.05 9.00
CA VAL A 102 9.54 -10.90 10.19
C VAL A 102 8.50 -12.01 10.31
N HIS A 103 7.26 -11.76 9.89
CA HIS A 103 6.18 -12.74 9.94
C HIS A 103 6.02 -13.50 8.61
N VAL A 104 6.88 -13.25 7.62
CA VAL A 104 6.88 -13.90 6.30
C VAL A 104 5.49 -13.83 5.65
N LEU A 105 4.86 -12.65 5.72
CA LEU A 105 3.53 -12.41 5.15
C LEU A 105 3.61 -12.13 3.65
N ASP A 106 2.55 -12.44 2.91
CA ASP A 106 2.43 -12.07 1.49
C ASP A 106 2.51 -10.53 1.33
N PRO A 107 3.35 -9.99 0.43
CA PRO A 107 3.43 -8.55 0.16
C PRO A 107 2.08 -7.88 -0.14
N LYS A 108 1.09 -8.61 -0.64
CA LYS A 108 -0.29 -8.13 -0.83
C LYS A 108 -0.90 -7.55 0.44
N ILE A 109 -0.58 -8.12 1.60
CA ILE A 109 -1.05 -7.65 2.91
C ILE A 109 -0.52 -6.23 3.16
N LEU A 110 0.75 -5.96 2.81
CA LEU A 110 1.33 -4.62 2.95
C LEU A 110 0.62 -3.62 2.04
N TYR A 111 0.39 -3.96 0.77
CA TYR A 111 -0.28 -3.05 -0.19
C TYR A 111 -1.70 -2.71 0.25
N LEU A 112 -2.46 -3.69 0.72
CA LEU A 112 -3.80 -3.46 1.27
C LEU A 112 -3.76 -2.63 2.55
N ASN A 113 -2.82 -2.93 3.45
CA ASN A 113 -2.65 -2.19 4.68
C ASN A 113 -2.39 -0.70 4.39
N VAL A 114 -1.44 -0.38 3.51
CA VAL A 114 -1.16 1.01 3.11
C VAL A 114 -2.40 1.68 2.49
N ASN A 115 -3.13 0.97 1.62
CA ASN A 115 -4.39 1.48 1.07
C ASN A 115 -5.42 1.81 2.16
N TYR A 116 -5.55 0.97 3.19
CA TYR A 116 -6.48 1.20 4.29
C TYR A 116 -6.06 2.39 5.17
N ILE A 117 -4.78 2.50 5.49
CA ILE A 117 -4.23 3.65 6.24
C ILE A 117 -4.53 4.96 5.50
N ASP A 118 -4.20 5.03 4.21
CA ASP A 118 -4.32 6.28 3.44
C ASP A 118 -5.78 6.69 3.23
N ARG A 119 -6.68 5.73 3.04
CA ARG A 119 -8.12 6.00 2.95
C ARG A 119 -8.69 6.45 4.29
N TYR A 120 -8.25 5.85 5.40
CA TYR A 120 -8.69 6.27 6.73
C TYR A 120 -8.26 7.71 7.01
N LEU A 121 -6.97 8.03 6.78
CA LEU A 121 -6.43 9.39 6.94
C LEU A 121 -7.02 10.39 5.93
N SER A 122 -7.56 9.93 4.80
CA SER A 122 -8.26 10.79 3.85
C SER A 122 -9.58 11.35 4.35
N GLY A 123 -10.24 10.67 5.29
CA GLY A 123 -11.54 11.09 5.82
C GLY A 123 -11.54 11.48 7.29
N ASN A 124 -10.49 11.13 8.04
CA ASN A 124 -10.50 11.22 9.50
C ASN A 124 -9.22 11.91 10.01
N PRO A 125 -9.32 13.10 10.64
CA PRO A 125 -8.21 13.69 11.37
C PRO A 125 -7.74 12.75 12.47
N MET A 126 -6.43 12.59 12.62
CA MET A 126 -5.85 11.64 13.56
C MET A 126 -4.69 12.27 14.34
N ASN A 127 -4.53 11.81 15.58
CA ASN A 127 -3.45 12.22 16.46
C ASN A 127 -2.26 11.27 16.32
N THR A 128 -1.06 11.80 16.53
CA THR A 128 0.20 11.06 16.38
C THR A 128 0.28 9.80 17.25
N GLU A 129 -0.24 9.87 18.49
CA GLU A 129 -0.25 8.78 19.47
C GLU A 129 -1.02 7.54 18.99
N ARG A 130 -2.02 7.71 18.12
CA ARG A 130 -2.89 6.62 17.64
C ARG A 130 -2.46 6.08 16.28
N LEU A 131 -1.43 6.65 15.66
CA LEU A 131 -1.01 6.31 14.31
C LEU A 131 -0.50 4.87 14.20
N GLN A 132 0.23 4.37 15.19
CA GLN A 132 0.68 2.97 15.21
C GLN A 132 -0.49 1.99 15.40
N LEU A 133 -1.43 2.34 16.27
CA LEU A 133 -2.63 1.55 16.49
C LEU A 133 -3.43 1.42 15.19
N LEU A 134 -3.58 2.52 14.44
CA LEU A 134 -4.19 2.49 13.10
C LEU A 134 -3.43 1.53 12.18
N GLY A 135 -2.10 1.64 12.10
CA GLY A 135 -1.28 0.79 11.22
C GLY A 135 -1.43 -0.71 11.51
N ILE A 136 -1.39 -1.12 12.78
CA ILE A 136 -1.58 -2.54 13.16
C ILE A 136 -3.02 -2.99 12.97
N THR A 137 -4.01 -2.13 13.26
CA THR A 137 -5.42 -2.45 13.03
C THR A 137 -5.70 -2.70 11.55
N CYS A 138 -5.21 -1.81 10.68
CA CYS A 138 -5.32 -1.97 9.23
C CYS A 138 -4.57 -3.22 8.74
N MET A 139 -3.39 -3.53 9.29
CA MET A 139 -2.66 -4.75 8.97
C MET A 139 -3.45 -6.00 9.34
N MET A 140 -4.08 -6.02 10.51
CA MET A 140 -4.89 -7.16 10.95
C MET A 140 -6.11 -7.38 10.05
N ILE A 141 -6.73 -6.29 9.56
CA ILE A 141 -7.82 -6.36 8.59
C ILE A 141 -7.32 -6.92 7.26
N ALA A 142 -6.19 -6.39 6.74
CA ALA A 142 -5.60 -6.85 5.49
C ALA A 142 -5.18 -8.33 5.55
N TYR A 143 -4.56 -8.74 6.66
CA TYR A 143 -4.20 -10.14 6.91
C TYR A 143 -5.44 -11.05 6.87
N LYS A 144 -6.52 -10.70 7.58
CA LYS A 144 -7.76 -11.49 7.55
C LYS A 144 -8.41 -11.55 6.17
N HIS A 145 -8.23 -10.51 5.35
CA HIS A 145 -8.76 -10.48 3.99
C HIS A 145 -8.00 -11.42 3.04
N GLU A 146 -6.68 -11.47 3.15
CA GLU A 146 -5.83 -12.27 2.25
C GLU A 146 -5.67 -13.72 2.70
N VAL A 147 -5.81 -14.01 3.99
CA VAL A 147 -5.67 -15.39 4.50
C VAL A 147 -6.91 -16.20 4.13
N VAL A 148 -6.78 -16.95 3.04
CA VAL A 148 -7.73 -17.99 2.66
C VAL A 148 -7.41 -19.24 3.47
N TYR A 149 -8.30 -19.64 4.37
CA TYR A 149 -8.27 -20.97 4.95
C TYR A 149 -8.88 -21.93 3.93
N PRO A 150 -8.13 -22.89 3.36
CA PRO A 150 -8.75 -23.95 2.58
C PRO A 150 -9.69 -24.72 3.51
N LEU A 151 -10.98 -24.75 3.16
CA LEU A 151 -11.94 -25.64 3.83
C LEU A 151 -11.41 -27.07 3.64
N PRO A 152 -11.33 -27.88 4.71
CA PRO A 152 -11.03 -29.29 4.57
C PRO A 152 -12.04 -29.90 3.59
N LEU A 153 -11.55 -30.52 2.53
CA LEU A 153 -12.39 -31.32 1.65
C LEU A 153 -12.68 -32.62 2.42
N GLU A 154 -13.88 -32.73 2.99
CA GLU A 154 -14.44 -34.00 3.47
C GLU A 154 -14.94 -34.86 2.29
#